data_AF-A0A0G0P3M3-F1
#
_entry.id   AF-A0A0G0P3M3-F1
#
_cell.length_a   1.000
_cell.length_b   1.000
_cell.length_c   1.000
_cell.angle_alpha   90.00
_cell.angle_beta   90.00
_cell.angle_gamma   90.00
#
_symmetry.space_group_name_H-M   'P 1'
#
loop_
_entity.id
_entity.type
_entity.pdbx_description
1 polymer ?
#
loop_
_entity_poly.entity_id
_entity_poly.type
_entity_poly.pdbx_seq_one_letter_code
_entity_poly.pdbx_strand_id
1 'polypeptide(L)'
;MFKSVHLKALFVWIVYSVITKASFLAGSIKTEVMSAFSLNVFLSVFFGILFLYFFSHEDFFKFAKEIENKNIKSERRWEHRFLHYGKLTSAILIGVATGPLIGALAARFLLVKFKYKYLTVSLSSALGSIFWLGVARGIIRI
;
A
#
# COMPACT_ATOMS: atom_id res chain seq x y z
N MET A 1 12.87 17.00 -15.25
CA MET A 1 11.76 17.94 -15.46
C MET A 1 10.61 17.50 -14.54
N PHE A 2 10.39 18.20 -13.42
CA PHE A 2 9.34 17.85 -12.45
C PHE A 2 7.97 18.01 -13.11
N LYS A 3 7.31 16.90 -13.45
CA LYS A 3 5.95 16.93 -14.02
C LYS A 3 4.94 17.26 -12.92
N SER A 4 3.83 17.92 -13.28
CA SER A 4 2.70 18.24 -12.37
C SER A 4 2.24 17.04 -11.52
N VAL A 5 2.36 15.83 -12.08
CA VAL A 5 2.01 14.58 -11.39
C VAL A 5 2.85 14.34 -10.13
N HIS A 6 4.15 14.66 -10.14
CA HIS A 6 5.03 14.52 -8.96
C HIS A 6 4.63 15.49 -7.84
N LEU A 7 4.24 16.71 -8.21
CA LEU A 7 3.79 17.73 -7.27
C LEU A 7 2.44 17.34 -6.65
N LYS A 8 1.53 16.74 -7.44
CA LYS A 8 0.27 16.17 -6.95
C LYS A 8 0.50 15.02 -5.96
N ALA A 9 1.40 14.09 -6.25
CA ALA A 9 1.67 13.00 -5.30
C ALA A 9 2.38 13.48 -4.02
N LEU A 10 3.25 14.49 -4.13
CA LEU A 10 3.88 15.10 -2.96
C LEU A 10 2.83 15.76 -2.06
N PHE A 11 1.89 16.50 -2.66
CA PHE A 11 0.74 17.06 -1.94
C PHE A 11 -0.09 15.95 -1.27
N VAL A 12 -0.44 14.91 -2.01
CA VAL A 12 -1.17 13.74 -1.49
C VAL A 12 -0.43 13.05 -0.35
N TRP A 13 0.91 12.96 -0.44
CA TRP A 13 1.73 12.37 0.60
C TRP A 13 1.76 13.21 1.89
N ILE A 14 1.84 14.53 1.77
CA ILE A 14 1.75 15.44 2.92
C ILE A 14 0.38 15.31 3.60
N VAL A 15 -0.69 15.38 2.81
CA VAL A 15 -2.07 15.24 3.29
C VAL A 15 -2.27 13.89 3.98
N TYR A 16 -1.82 12.80 3.35
CA TYR A 16 -1.83 11.45 3.92
C TYR A 16 -1.11 11.42 5.27
N SER A 17 0.11 11.95 5.34
CA SER A 17 0.96 11.86 6.54
C SER A 17 0.35 12.58 7.74
N VAL A 18 -0.31 13.73 7.51
CA VAL A 18 -1.00 14.48 8.56
C VAL A 18 -2.28 13.77 8.99
N ILE A 19 -3.15 13.42 8.02
CA ILE A 19 -4.48 12.85 8.31
C ILE A 19 -4.35 11.49 8.99
N THR A 20 -3.43 10.63 8.53
CA THR A 20 -3.29 9.28 9.10
C THR A 20 -2.71 9.31 10.51
N LYS A 21 -1.73 10.17 10.81
CA LYS A 21 -1.21 10.34 12.18
C LYS A 21 -2.28 10.87 13.13
N ALA A 22 -3.04 11.90 12.72
CA ALA A 22 -4.14 12.43 13.50
C ALA A 22 -5.21 11.36 13.78
N SER A 23 -5.59 10.60 12.75
CA SER A 23 -6.59 9.52 12.88
C SER A 23 -6.10 8.36 13.73
N PHE A 24 -4.80 8.02 13.66
CA PHE A 24 -4.19 6.99 14.49
C PHE A 24 -4.18 7.38 15.97
N LEU A 25 -3.79 8.62 16.28
CA LEU A 25 -3.82 9.14 17.65
C LEU A 25 -5.26 9.17 18.18
N ALA A 26 -6.20 9.71 17.39
CA ALA A 26 -7.61 9.75 17.76
C ALA A 26 -8.19 8.34 17.97
N GLY A 27 -7.83 7.37 17.13
CA GLY A 27 -8.22 5.97 17.28
C GLY A 27 -7.59 5.29 18.50
N SER A 28 -6.40 5.70 18.93
CA SER A 28 -5.71 5.11 20.09
C SER A 28 -6.37 5.50 21.41
N ILE A 29 -6.91 6.72 21.51
CA ILE A 29 -7.54 7.24 22.73
C ILE A 29 -9.07 7.01 22.79
N LYS A 30 -9.69 6.64 21.67
CA LYS A 30 -11.15 6.40 21.60
C LYS A 30 -11.55 5.19 22.45
N THR A 31 -12.56 5.36 23.31
CA THR A 31 -13.11 4.28 24.14
C THR A 31 -13.80 3.20 23.31
N GLU A 32 -14.61 3.62 22.34
CA GLU A 32 -15.35 2.72 21.47
C GLU A 32 -14.42 2.09 20.42
N VAL A 33 -14.33 0.76 20.44
CA VAL A 33 -13.42 -0.02 19.60
C VAL A 33 -13.82 0.11 18.12
N MET A 34 -15.09 -0.11 17.78
CA MET A 34 -15.52 -0.14 16.38
C MET A 34 -15.24 1.18 15.65
N SER A 35 -15.55 2.32 16.27
CA SER A 35 -15.34 3.64 15.68
C SER A 35 -13.87 4.11 15.68
N ALA A 36 -13.00 3.44 16.44
CA ALA A 36 -11.56 3.65 16.38
C ALA A 36 -10.91 2.95 15.18
N PHE A 37 -11.30 1.71 14.91
CA PHE A 37 -10.75 0.93 13.80
C PHE A 37 -11.33 1.34 12.45
N SER A 38 -12.64 1.62 12.37
CA SER A 38 -13.32 1.86 11.08
C SER A 38 -12.74 3.03 10.28
N LEU A 39 -12.54 4.19 10.92
CA LEU A 39 -11.98 5.38 10.26
C LEU A 39 -10.53 5.14 9.83
N ASN A 40 -9.73 4.48 10.66
CA ASN A 40 -8.32 4.22 10.39
C ASN A 40 -8.14 3.24 9.23
N VAL A 41 -8.92 2.16 9.22
CA VAL A 41 -8.98 1.19 8.13
C VAL A 41 -9.44 1.86 6.83
N PHE A 42 -10.53 2.64 6.89
CA PHE A 42 -11.06 3.33 5.73
C PHE A 42 -10.02 4.27 5.10
N LEU A 43 -9.37 5.12 5.90
CA LEU A 43 -8.34 6.03 5.42
C LEU A 43 -7.14 5.28 4.86
N SER A 44 -6.69 4.22 5.53
CA SER A 44 -5.55 3.42 5.07
C SER A 44 -5.83 2.76 3.72
N VAL A 45 -7.02 2.18 3.53
CA VAL A 45 -7.44 1.59 2.26
C VAL A 45 -7.57 2.64 1.17
N PHE A 46 -8.26 3.75 1.47
CA PHE A 46 -8.48 4.85 0.53
C PHE A 46 -7.15 5.40 0.00
N PHE A 47 -6.22 5.74 0.90
CA PHE A 47 -4.91 6.25 0.50
C PHE A 47 -4.05 5.19 -0.18
N GLY A 48 -4.11 3.92 0.22
CA GLY A 48 -3.40 2.84 -0.46
C GLY A 48 -3.80 2.70 -1.93
N ILE A 49 -5.11 2.72 -2.21
CA ILE A 49 -5.64 2.72 -3.57
C ILE A 49 -5.21 3.99 -4.32
N LEU A 50 -5.32 5.15 -3.68
CA LEU A 50 -4.97 6.44 -4.27
C LEU A 50 -3.48 6.49 -4.68
N PHE A 51 -2.58 6.04 -3.81
CA PHE A 51 -1.15 5.92 -4.12
C PHE A 51 -0.91 4.94 -5.25
N LEU A 52 -1.56 3.77 -5.23
CA LEU A 52 -1.41 2.80 -6.30
C LEU A 52 -1.87 3.37 -7.65
N TYR A 53 -2.94 4.17 -7.65
CA TYR A 53 -3.43 4.88 -8.83
C TYR A 53 -2.39 5.88 -9.34
N PHE A 54 -1.84 6.74 -8.47
CA PHE A 54 -0.80 7.70 -8.85
C PHE A 54 0.48 7.01 -9.38
N PHE A 55 0.94 5.96 -8.72
CA PHE A 55 2.13 5.19 -9.15
C PHE A 55 1.88 4.36 -10.40
N SER A 56 0.63 4.06 -10.72
CA SER A 56 0.27 3.34 -11.94
C SER A 56 0.17 4.24 -13.16
N HIS A 57 0.17 5.56 -12.98
CA HIS A 57 0.19 6.50 -14.09
C HIS A 57 1.53 6.42 -14.84
N GLU A 58 1.48 6.32 -16.16
CA GLU A 58 2.67 6.08 -17.02
C GLU A 58 3.76 7.14 -16.85
N ASP A 59 3.36 8.35 -16.46
CA ASP A 59 4.25 9.49 -16.26
C ASP A 59 4.97 9.49 -14.90
N PHE A 60 4.61 8.62 -13.97
CA PHE A 60 5.20 8.61 -12.64
C PHE A 60 6.54 7.91 -12.58
N PHE A 61 6.67 6.77 -13.27
CA PHE A 61 7.92 6.00 -13.35
C PHE A 61 8.11 5.45 -14.77
N LYS A 62 8.68 6.25 -15.68
CA LYS A 62 9.06 5.77 -17.02
C LYS A 62 9.98 4.54 -16.96
N PHE A 63 10.90 4.54 -16.00
CA PHE A 63 11.82 3.42 -15.74
C PHE A 63 11.13 2.13 -15.26
N ALA A 64 9.95 2.23 -14.62
CA ALA A 64 9.22 1.03 -14.18
C ALA A 64 8.75 0.19 -15.38
N LYS A 65 8.45 0.81 -16.52
CA LYS A 65 8.05 0.12 -17.77
C LYS A 65 9.23 -0.65 -18.39
N GLU A 66 10.44 -0.13 -18.27
CA GLU A 66 11.68 -0.83 -18.68
C GLU A 66 11.98 -2.04 -17.79
N ILE A 67 11.87 -1.89 -16.46
CA ILE A 67 12.00 -3.01 -15.52
C ILE A 67 10.91 -4.07 -15.79
N GLU A 68 9.67 -3.63 -16.02
CA GLU A 68 8.53 -4.49 -16.36
C GLU A 68 8.83 -5.35 -17.60
N ASN A 69 9.31 -4.73 -18.69
CA ASN A 69 9.67 -5.44 -19.91
C ASN A 69 10.85 -6.42 -19.72
N LYS A 70 11.80 -6.08 -18.83
CA LYS A 70 12.94 -6.93 -18.50
C LYS A 70 12.53 -8.15 -17.66
N ASN A 71 11.62 -7.97 -16.71
CA ASN A 71 11.05 -9.06 -15.89
C ASN A 71 10.20 -10.04 -16.73
N ILE A 72 9.48 -9.56 -17.75
CA ILE A 72 8.70 -10.44 -18.65
C ILE A 72 9.60 -11.43 -19.40
N LYS A 73 10.82 -11.01 -19.77
CA LYS A 73 11.79 -11.87 -20.45
C LYS A 73 12.42 -12.90 -19.49
N SER A 74 12.61 -12.58 -18.22
CA SER A 74 13.16 -13.52 -17.23
C SER A 74 12.11 -14.48 -16.67
N GLU A 75 10.87 -14.04 -16.47
CA GLU A 75 9.76 -14.86 -15.92
C GLU A 75 9.32 -16.00 -16.84
N ARG A 76 9.55 -15.90 -18.16
CA ARG A 76 9.23 -17.01 -19.08
C ARG A 76 10.08 -18.26 -18.86
N ARG A 77 11.20 -18.17 -18.13
CA ARG A 77 12.19 -19.25 -18.06
C ARG A 77 12.11 -20.08 -16.77
N TRP A 78 11.49 -19.58 -15.69
CA TRP A 78 11.42 -20.27 -14.39
C TRP A 78 10.06 -20.03 -13.69
N GLU A 79 9.19 -21.04 -13.78
CA GLU A 79 8.00 -21.31 -12.94
C GLU A 79 6.98 -20.19 -12.67
N HIS A 80 5.96 -20.14 -13.52
CA HIS A 80 4.86 -19.16 -13.50
C HIS A 80 3.92 -19.19 -12.27
N ARG A 81 3.92 -20.23 -11.43
CA ARG A 81 2.95 -20.34 -10.31
C ARG A 81 3.50 -20.00 -8.93
N PHE A 82 4.66 -20.52 -8.54
CA PHE A 82 5.20 -20.29 -7.18
C PHE A 82 5.67 -18.84 -6.96
N LEU A 83 6.26 -18.21 -7.99
CA LEU A 83 6.68 -16.82 -7.90
C LEU A 83 5.50 -15.84 -7.77
N HIS A 84 4.31 -16.16 -8.29
CA HIS A 84 3.15 -15.28 -8.18
C HIS A 84 2.62 -15.18 -6.75
N TYR A 85 2.55 -16.31 -6.03
CA TYR A 85 2.15 -16.31 -4.63
C TYR A 85 3.21 -15.66 -3.74
N GLY A 86 4.49 -15.91 -3.97
CA GLY A 86 5.59 -15.28 -3.22
C GLY A 86 5.60 -13.74 -3.38
N LYS A 87 5.35 -13.23 -4.60
CA LYS A 87 5.24 -11.79 -4.85
C LYS A 87 4.02 -11.17 -4.18
N LEU A 88 2.90 -11.89 -4.17
CA LEU A 88 1.66 -11.46 -3.51
C LEU A 88 1.83 -11.41 -1.99
N THR A 89 2.35 -12.47 -1.37
CA THR A 89 2.61 -12.50 0.07
C THR A 89 3.62 -11.44 0.47
N SER A 90 4.69 -11.26 -0.30
CA SER A 90 5.67 -10.19 -0.05
C SER A 90 5.03 -8.80 -0.12
N ALA A 91 4.20 -8.53 -1.13
CA ALA A 91 3.49 -7.25 -1.22
C ALA A 91 2.54 -7.01 -0.04
N ILE A 92 1.85 -8.06 0.42
CA ILE A 92 0.98 -7.99 1.60
C ILE A 92 1.79 -7.72 2.86
N LEU A 93 2.85 -8.49 3.13
CA LEU A 93 3.69 -8.35 4.32
C LEU A 93 4.35 -6.97 4.37
N ILE A 94 4.91 -6.51 3.24
CA ILE A 94 5.48 -5.16 3.14
C ILE A 94 4.39 -4.13 3.45
N GLY A 95 3.21 -4.24 2.83
CA GLY A 95 2.11 -3.30 3.07
C GLY A 95 1.61 -3.28 4.52
N VAL A 96 1.54 -4.44 5.18
CA VAL A 96 1.16 -4.55 6.60
C VAL A 96 2.22 -3.91 7.51
N ALA A 97 3.50 -4.17 7.26
CA ALA A 97 4.59 -3.69 8.10
C ALA A 97 4.87 -2.19 7.93
N THR A 98 4.77 -1.68 6.70
CA THR A 98 5.24 -0.33 6.34
C THR A 98 4.12 0.67 6.02
N GLY A 99 2.92 0.16 5.77
CA GLY A 99 1.72 0.96 5.53
C GLY A 99 1.38 1.21 4.06
N PRO A 100 0.27 1.95 3.81
CA PRO A 100 -0.36 2.11 2.50
C PRO A 100 0.56 2.59 1.37
N LEU A 101 1.46 3.55 1.63
CA LEU A 101 2.32 4.13 0.59
C LEU A 101 3.34 3.12 0.06
N ILE A 102 4.10 2.50 0.97
CA ILE A 102 5.14 1.54 0.61
C ILE A 102 4.49 0.24 0.11
N GLY A 103 3.35 -0.16 0.68
CA GLY A 103 2.53 -1.27 0.15
C GLY A 103 2.07 -1.03 -1.29
N ALA A 104 1.62 0.18 -1.63
CA ALA A 104 1.25 0.54 -3.00
C ALA A 104 2.44 0.50 -3.97
N LEU A 105 3.62 0.97 -3.55
CA LEU A 105 4.85 0.85 -4.34
C LEU A 105 5.24 -0.62 -4.54
N ALA A 106 5.23 -1.42 -3.48
CA ALA A 106 5.53 -2.85 -3.55
C ALA A 106 4.58 -3.57 -4.50
N ALA A 107 3.27 -3.31 -4.41
CA ALA A 107 2.28 -3.86 -5.33
C ALA A 107 2.49 -3.37 -6.78
N ARG A 108 2.92 -2.13 -6.99
CA ARG A 108 3.25 -1.63 -8.34
C ARG A 108 4.40 -2.43 -8.96
N PHE A 109 5.49 -2.64 -8.23
CA PHE A 109 6.68 -3.33 -8.73
C PHE A 109 6.57 -4.86 -8.78
N LEU A 110 5.94 -5.47 -7.76
CA LEU A 110 5.87 -6.93 -7.63
C LEU A 110 4.68 -7.52 -8.39
N LEU A 111 3.54 -6.82 -8.49
CA LEU A 111 2.28 -7.38 -9.01
C LEU A 111 1.90 -6.81 -10.38
N VAL A 112 2.87 -6.54 -11.24
CA VAL A 112 2.73 -5.73 -12.44
C VAL A 112 1.46 -6.00 -13.27
N LYS A 113 1.17 -7.26 -13.64
CA LYS A 113 -0.03 -7.67 -14.43
C LYS A 113 -1.13 -8.38 -13.61
N PHE A 114 -1.11 -8.27 -12.28
CA PHE A 114 -2.09 -8.95 -11.45
C PHE A 114 -3.44 -8.24 -11.46
N LYS A 115 -4.51 -8.97 -11.86
CA LYS A 115 -5.88 -8.43 -11.97
C LYS A 115 -6.39 -7.83 -10.67
N TYR A 116 -6.01 -8.41 -9.53
CA TYR A 116 -6.52 -8.02 -8.21
C TYR A 116 -5.55 -7.14 -7.40
N LYS A 117 -4.64 -6.41 -8.06
CA LYS A 117 -3.63 -5.57 -7.38
C LYS A 117 -4.23 -4.57 -6.38
N TYR A 118 -5.32 -3.92 -6.77
CA TYR A 118 -6.04 -2.99 -5.90
C TYR A 118 -6.60 -3.70 -4.66
N LEU A 119 -7.15 -4.91 -4.82
CA LEU A 119 -7.65 -5.70 -3.71
C LEU A 119 -6.52 -6.12 -2.76
N THR A 120 -5.34 -6.48 -3.31
CA THR A 120 -4.16 -6.78 -2.49
C THR A 120 -3.72 -5.59 -1.65
N VAL A 121 -3.68 -4.38 -2.23
CA VAL A 121 -3.31 -3.16 -1.50
C VAL A 121 -4.37 -2.80 -0.45
N SER A 122 -5.65 -2.95 -0.77
CA SER A 122 -6.73 -2.73 0.20
C SER A 122 -6.59 -3.70 1.38
N LEU A 123 -6.40 -4.99 1.11
CA LEU A 123 -6.27 -6.01 2.13
C LEU A 123 -5.04 -5.76 3.02
N SER A 124 -3.88 -5.48 2.41
CA SER A 124 -2.64 -5.21 3.17
C SER A 124 -2.78 -3.96 4.02
N SER A 125 -3.42 -2.90 3.49
CA SER A 125 -3.62 -1.64 4.21
C SER A 125 -4.61 -1.79 5.37
N ALA A 126 -5.69 -2.55 5.18
CA ALA A 126 -6.65 -2.87 6.23
C ALA A 126 -6.01 -3.71 7.35
N LEU A 127 -5.29 -4.78 6.98
CA LEU A 127 -4.61 -5.63 7.96
C LEU A 127 -3.53 -4.86 8.72
N GLY A 128 -2.73 -4.04 8.02
CA GLY A 128 -1.71 -3.18 8.64
C GLY A 128 -2.31 -2.19 9.64
N SER A 129 -3.38 -1.50 9.26
CA SER A 129 -4.05 -0.55 10.15
C SER A 129 -4.69 -1.21 11.37
N ILE A 130 -5.31 -2.38 11.21
CA ILE A 130 -5.82 -3.17 12.35
C ILE A 130 -4.68 -3.59 13.26
N PHE A 131 -3.59 -4.12 12.70
CA PHE A 131 -2.46 -4.60 13.48
C PHE A 131 -1.82 -3.48 14.31
N TRP A 132 -1.41 -2.39 13.66
CA TRP A 132 -0.72 -1.29 14.34
C TRP A 132 -1.60 -0.56 15.34
N LEU A 133 -2.89 -0.38 15.05
CA LEU A 133 -3.81 0.22 16.01
C LEU A 133 -4.11 -0.73 17.18
N GLY A 134 -4.18 -2.04 16.92
CA GLY A 134 -4.32 -3.07 17.95
C GLY A 134 -3.13 -3.10 18.91
N VAL A 135 -1.91 -2.94 18.38
CA VAL A 135 -0.68 -2.78 19.18
C VAL A 135 -0.73 -1.50 20.01
N ALA A 136 -1.07 -0.36 19.40
CA ALA A 136 -1.13 0.92 20.09
C ALA A 136 -2.17 0.97 21.22
N ARG A 137 -3.27 0.23 21.08
CA ARG A 137 -4.30 0.08 22.10
C ARG A 137 -3.99 -1.00 23.15
N GLY A 138 -2.89 -1.74 23.01
CA GLY A 138 -2.51 -2.83 23.90
C GLY A 138 -3.38 -4.10 23.77
N ILE A 139 -4.17 -4.22 22.70
CA ILE A 139 -4.96 -5.42 22.38
C ILE A 139 -4.04 -6.53 21.90
N ILE A 140 -3.06 -6.16 21.07
CA ILE A 140 -2.01 -7.05 20.58
C ILE A 140 -0.75 -6.76 21.39
N ARG A 141 -0.23 -7.78 22.08
CA ARG A 141 1.06 -7.70 22.77
C ARG A 141 2.16 -8.21 21.83
N ILE A 142 3.22 -7.44 21.69
CA ILE A 142 4.44 -7.78 20.95
C ILE A 142 5.59 -7.91 21.96
#